data_AF-A0A2E0EIK0-F1
#
_entry.id   AF-A0A2E0EIK0-F1
#
_cell.length_a   1.000
_cell.length_b   1.000
_cell.length_c   1.000
_cell.angle_alpha   90.00
_cell.angle_beta   90.00
_cell.angle_gamma   90.00
#
_symmetry.space_group_name_H-M   'P 1'
#
loop_
_entity.id
_entity.type
_entity.pdbx_description
1 polymer ?
#
loop_
_entity_poly.entity_id
_entity_poly.type
_entity_poly.pdbx_seq_one_letter_code
_entity_poly.pdbx_strand_id
1 'polypeptide(L)'
;MNDREAVKIATRAWERFDANLTKLFRQYDLWPPTMVPSFMGDVDRALQTKALITGTPEQVAEYFDRFESESNLGHVTICPAFGDVSGSEARTTLELFCEAMKI
;
A
#
# COMPACT_ATOMS: atom_id res chain seq x y z
N MET A 1 -2.60 12.20 10.76
CA MET A 1 -3.08 10.80 10.81
C MET A 1 -2.18 10.04 11.79
N ASN A 2 -2.73 9.20 12.67
CA ASN A 2 -1.91 8.35 13.55
C ASN A 2 -1.71 6.95 12.93
N ASP A 3 -0.71 6.22 13.43
CA ASP A 3 -0.34 4.90 12.91
C ASP A 3 -1.52 3.91 12.87
N ARG A 4 -2.28 3.81 13.97
CA ARG A 4 -3.42 2.90 14.06
C ARG A 4 -4.50 3.19 13.01
N GLU A 5 -4.75 4.46 12.74
CA GLU A 5 -5.70 4.89 11.71
C GLU A 5 -5.17 4.57 10.31
N ALA A 6 -3.89 4.82 10.04
CA ALA A 6 -3.23 4.49 8.78
C ALA A 6 -3.31 2.98 8.49
N VAL A 7 -2.94 2.15 9.47
CA VAL A 7 -3.01 0.69 9.38
C VAL A 7 -4.45 0.22 9.10
N LYS A 8 -5.45 0.77 9.80
CA LYS A 8 -6.85 0.40 9.56
C LYS A 8 -7.30 0.69 8.13
N ILE A 9 -6.93 1.84 7.56
CA ILE A 9 -7.24 2.20 6.18
C ILE A 9 -6.52 1.24 5.22
N ALA A 10 -5.22 1.02 5.45
CA ALA A 10 -4.40 0.15 4.62
C ALA A 10 -4.90 -1.30 4.60
N THR A 11 -5.28 -1.86 5.75
CA THR A 11 -5.87 -3.21 5.88
C THR A 11 -7.13 -3.34 5.04
N ARG A 12 -8.11 -2.44 5.24
CA ARG A 12 -9.38 -2.43 4.50
C ARG A 12 -9.13 -2.33 2.98
N ALA A 13 -8.25 -1.42 2.58
CA ALA A 13 -7.92 -1.21 1.19
C ALA A 13 -7.21 -2.42 0.57
N TRP A 14 -6.31 -3.08 1.30
CA TRP A 14 -5.58 -4.25 0.82
C TRP A 14 -6.50 -5.45 0.58
N GLU A 15 -7.41 -5.71 1.52
CA GLU A 15 -8.43 -6.76 1.37
C GLU A 15 -9.28 -6.51 0.12
N ARG A 16 -9.71 -5.26 -0.11
CA ARG A 16 -10.46 -4.91 -1.32
C ARG A 16 -9.63 -5.05 -2.58
N PHE A 17 -8.37 -4.63 -2.53
CA PHE A 17 -7.45 -4.73 -3.65
C PHE A 17 -7.22 -6.18 -4.05
N ASP A 18 -6.98 -7.08 -3.09
CA ASP A 18 -6.90 -8.52 -3.35
C ASP A 18 -8.18 -9.03 -3.99
N ALA A 19 -9.35 -8.70 -3.42
CA ALA A 19 -10.64 -9.14 -3.95
C ALA A 19 -10.84 -8.71 -5.42
N ASN A 20 -10.39 -7.50 -5.77
CA ASN A 20 -10.43 -6.99 -7.14
C ASN A 20 -9.47 -7.75 -8.06
N LEU A 21 -8.20 -7.94 -7.64
CA LEU A 21 -7.19 -8.68 -8.41
C LEU A 21 -7.62 -10.12 -8.69
N THR A 22 -8.25 -10.74 -7.70
CA THR A 22 -8.62 -12.16 -7.73
C THR A 22 -10.01 -12.41 -8.32
N LYS A 23 -10.77 -11.35 -8.66
CA LYS A 23 -12.16 -11.45 -9.14
C LYS A 23 -12.31 -12.39 -10.33
N LEU A 24 -11.48 -12.25 -11.36
CA LEU A 24 -11.59 -13.06 -12.58
C LEU A 24 -11.15 -14.50 -12.34
N PHE A 25 -10.17 -14.74 -11.46
CA PHE A 25 -9.76 -16.10 -11.09
C PHE A 25 -10.91 -16.88 -10.46
N ARG A 26 -11.66 -16.24 -9.57
CA ARG A 26 -12.87 -16.83 -8.97
C ARG A 26 -13.98 -17.04 -10.01
N GLN A 27 -14.15 -16.11 -10.94
CA GLN A 27 -15.20 -16.18 -11.96
C GLN A 27 -14.99 -17.33 -12.96
N TYR A 28 -13.74 -17.64 -13.30
CA TYR A 28 -13.39 -18.64 -14.32
C TYR A 28 -12.85 -19.96 -13.73
N ASP A 29 -13.08 -20.21 -12.43
CA ASP A 29 -12.63 -21.43 -11.72
C ASP A 29 -11.12 -21.70 -11.84
N LEU A 30 -10.31 -20.63 -11.79
CA LEU A 30 -8.85 -20.67 -11.82
C LEU A 30 -8.27 -20.55 -10.40
N TRP A 31 -9.03 -20.95 -9.37
CA TRP A 31 -8.66 -20.78 -7.97
C TRP A 31 -8.05 -22.05 -7.36
N PRO A 32 -7.01 -21.93 -6.51
CA PRO A 32 -6.26 -20.73 -6.21
C PRO A 32 -5.23 -20.39 -7.32
N PRO A 33 -5.01 -19.11 -7.62
CA PRO A 33 -3.90 -18.71 -8.48
C PRO A 33 -2.54 -19.14 -7.89
N THR A 34 -1.59 -19.51 -8.75
CA THR A 34 -0.24 -19.93 -8.34
C THR A 34 0.55 -18.81 -7.66
N MET A 35 0.25 -17.55 -7.98
CA MET A 35 0.85 -16.38 -7.34
C MET A 35 -0.12 -15.19 -7.43
N VAL A 36 -0.29 -14.47 -6.31
CA VAL A 36 -0.98 -13.17 -6.30
C VAL A 36 -0.09 -12.18 -5.55
N PRO A 37 0.25 -11.02 -6.15
CA PRO A 37 1.09 -10.01 -5.50
C PRO A 37 0.52 -9.47 -4.18
N SER A 38 -0.80 -9.59 -3.99
CA SER A 38 -1.51 -9.20 -2.77
C SER A 38 -1.42 -10.22 -1.63
N PHE A 39 -0.67 -11.32 -1.81
CA PHE A 39 -0.56 -12.42 -0.84
C PHE A 39 -1.92 -12.98 -0.39
N MET A 40 -2.89 -13.08 -1.30
CA MET A 40 -4.26 -13.50 -0.97
C MET A 40 -4.94 -12.62 0.09
N GLY A 41 -4.56 -11.33 0.16
CA GLY A 41 -5.07 -10.39 1.15
C GLY A 41 -4.36 -10.43 2.50
N ASP A 42 -3.28 -11.21 2.66
CA ASP A 42 -2.48 -11.25 3.89
C ASP A 42 -1.73 -9.92 4.09
N VAL A 43 -2.28 -9.07 4.94
CA VAL A 43 -1.75 -7.73 5.23
C VAL A 43 -0.42 -7.82 5.96
N ASP A 44 -0.28 -8.71 6.95
CA ASP A 44 0.97 -8.82 7.70
C ASP A 44 2.13 -9.19 6.77
N ARG A 45 1.89 -10.13 5.85
CA ARG A 45 2.87 -10.50 4.83
C ARG A 45 3.14 -9.36 3.84
N ALA A 46 2.12 -8.60 3.45
CA ALA A 46 2.29 -7.44 2.59
C ALA A 46 3.18 -6.37 3.24
N LEU A 47 3.00 -6.11 4.54
CA LEU A 47 3.83 -5.18 5.31
C LEU A 47 5.27 -5.70 5.46
N GLN A 48 5.44 -6.97 5.84
CA GLN A 48 6.76 -7.60 6.02
C GLN A 48 7.60 -7.59 4.74
N THR A 49 6.96 -7.78 3.59
CA THR A 49 7.62 -7.79 2.28
C THR A 49 7.71 -6.41 1.64
N LYS A 50 7.22 -5.35 2.32
CA LYS A 50 7.15 -3.97 1.81
C LYS A 50 6.32 -3.84 0.52
N ALA A 51 5.44 -4.80 0.21
CA ALA A 51 4.46 -4.68 -0.86
C ALA A 51 3.34 -3.69 -0.51
N LEU A 52 3.10 -3.49 0.78
CA LEU A 52 2.27 -2.44 1.34
C LEU A 52 3.11 -1.61 2.32
N ILE A 53 3.06 -0.29 2.19
CA ILE A 53 3.75 0.66 3.06
C ILE A 53 2.68 1.50 3.75
N THR A 54 2.69 1.54 5.08
CA THR A 54 1.74 2.31 5.90
C THR A 54 2.40 2.67 7.22
N GLY A 55 1.98 3.80 7.80
CA GLY A 55 2.49 4.29 9.08
C GLY A 55 2.19 5.77 9.25
N THR A 56 2.81 6.39 10.25
CA THR A 56 2.85 7.85 10.37
C THR A 56 3.67 8.48 9.23
N PRO A 57 3.51 9.78 8.96
CA PRO A 57 4.31 10.46 7.94
C PRO A 57 5.81 10.31 8.15
N GLU A 58 6.28 10.32 9.41
CA GLU A 58 7.68 10.14 9.77
C GLU A 58 8.20 8.74 9.44
N GLN A 59 7.42 7.70 9.73
CA GLN A 59 7.78 6.32 9.40
C GLN A 59 7.86 6.10 7.88
N VAL A 60 6.95 6.74 7.13
CA VAL A 60 6.97 6.68 5.66
C VAL A 60 8.19 7.44 5.12
N ALA A 61 8.51 8.62 5.65
CA ALA A 61 9.72 9.35 5.24
C ALA A 61 11.00 8.53 5.50
N GLU A 62 11.13 7.93 6.69
CA GLU A 62 12.26 7.05 7.02
C GLU A 62 12.37 5.85 6.06
N TYR A 63 11.23 5.28 5.65
CA TYR A 63 11.21 4.23 4.65
C TYR A 63 11.80 4.70 3.31
N PHE A 64 11.42 5.89 2.84
CA PHE A 64 11.89 6.42 1.56
C PHE A 64 13.35 6.86 1.61
N ASP A 65 13.83 7.43 2.72
CA ASP A 65 15.26 7.74 2.93
C ASP A 65 16.10 6.46 2.82
N ARG A 66 15.64 5.38 3.47
CA ARG A 66 16.28 4.07 3.36
C ARG A 66 16.23 3.52 1.96
N PHE A 67 15.06 3.57 1.33
CA PHE A 67 14.85 3.08 -0.04
C PHE A 67 15.77 3.81 -1.04
N GLU A 68 15.97 5.11 -0.89
CA GLU A 68 16.91 5.88 -1.70
C GLU A 68 18.36 5.44 -1.47
N SER A 69 18.77 5.23 -0.20
CA SER A 69 20.13 4.76 0.09
C SER A 69 20.41 3.31 -0.34
N GLU A 70 19.37 2.46 -0.33
CA GLU A 70 19.44 1.03 -0.65
C GLU A 70 19.20 0.75 -2.15
N SER A 71 18.63 1.69 -2.91
CA SER A 71 18.30 1.52 -4.32
C SER A 71 19.06 2.51 -5.22
N ASN A 72 19.48 2.06 -6.40
CA ASN A 72 20.03 2.96 -7.44
C ASN A 72 18.91 3.62 -8.28
N LEU A 73 17.75 3.86 -7.69
CA LEU A 73 16.57 4.38 -8.40
C LEU A 73 16.50 5.90 -8.26
N GLY A 74 16.43 6.61 -9.38
CA GLY A 74 16.28 8.08 -9.41
C GLY A 74 14.83 8.56 -9.38
N HIS A 75 13.85 7.66 -9.29
CA HIS A 75 12.43 8.00 -9.31
C HIS A 75 11.59 6.91 -8.62
N VAL A 76 10.53 7.33 -7.93
CA VAL A 76 9.53 6.43 -7.37
C VAL A 76 8.12 6.94 -7.69
N THR A 77 7.23 6.01 -8.01
CA THR A 77 5.81 6.29 -8.18
C THR A 77 5.04 5.67 -7.03
N ILE A 78 4.17 6.47 -6.40
CA ILE A 78 3.26 6.00 -5.34
C ILE A 78 1.82 5.99 -5.84
N CYS A 79 1.02 5.05 -5.34
CA CYS A 79 -0.41 4.98 -5.61
C CYS A 79 -1.19 5.01 -4.29
N PRO A 80 -1.57 6.19 -3.79
CA PRO A 80 -2.36 6.33 -2.56
C PRO A 80 -3.81 5.86 -2.75
N ALA A 81 -4.32 5.92 -3.98
CA ALA A 81 -5.69 5.55 -4.32
C ALA A 81 -5.75 4.10 -4.86
N PHE A 82 -5.82 3.13 -3.95
CA PHE A 82 -5.97 1.71 -4.29
C PHE A 82 -7.08 1.05 -3.47
N GLY A 83 -7.53 -0.14 -3.90
CA GLY A 83 -8.55 -0.89 -3.16
C GLY A 83 -9.88 -0.13 -3.05
N ASP A 84 -10.27 0.21 -1.82
CA ASP A 84 -11.42 1.08 -1.52
C ASP A 84 -11.02 2.40 -0.83
N VAL A 85 -9.76 2.83 -0.93
CA VAL A 85 -9.35 4.16 -0.43
C VAL A 85 -10.19 5.23 -1.13
N SER A 86 -10.89 6.03 -0.32
CA SER A 86 -11.70 7.14 -0.81
C SER A 86 -10.82 8.28 -1.35
N GLY A 87 -11.40 9.13 -2.20
CA GLY A 87 -10.68 10.29 -2.73
C GLY A 87 -10.18 11.26 -1.65
N SER A 88 -10.91 11.39 -0.53
CA SER A 88 -10.48 12.20 0.62
C SER A 88 -9.32 11.53 1.38
N GLU A 89 -9.39 10.22 1.63
CA GLU A 89 -8.29 9.49 2.30
C GLU A 89 -7.01 9.55 1.44
N ALA A 90 -7.11 9.30 0.13
CA ALA A 90 -5.98 9.38 -0.78
C ALA A 90 -5.36 10.79 -0.84
N ARG A 91 -6.20 11.84 -0.83
CA ARG A 91 -5.73 13.23 -0.77
C ARG A 91 -4.98 13.52 0.52
N THR A 92 -5.54 13.14 1.67
CA THR A 92 -4.88 13.28 2.97
C THR A 92 -3.53 12.56 2.99
N THR A 93 -3.44 11.35 2.42
CA THR A 93 -2.18 10.63 2.29
C THR A 93 -1.16 11.41 1.46
N LEU A 94 -1.57 11.98 0.32
CA LEU A 94 -0.68 12.79 -0.52
C LEU A 94 -0.21 14.06 0.19
N GLU A 95 -1.12 14.78 0.86
CA GLU A 95 -0.80 16.01 1.60
C GLU A 95 0.25 15.73 2.69
N LEU A 96 0.03 14.68 3.49
CA LEU A 96 0.96 14.26 4.53
C LEU A 96 2.30 13.76 3.98
N PHE A 97 2.28 13.06 2.84
CA PHE A 97 3.50 12.60 2.18
C PHE A 97 4.34 13.78 1.68
N CYS A 98 3.73 14.74 0.99
CA CYS A 98 4.44 15.93 0.51
C CYS A 98 5.04 16.74 1.67
N GLU A 99 4.26 16.94 2.75
CA GLU A 99 4.74 17.62 3.96
C GLU A 99 5.96 16.90 4.58
N ALA A 100 5.89 15.58 4.74
CA ALA A 100 6.97 14.80 5.34
C ALA A 100 8.24 14.76 4.48
N MET A 101 8.08 14.64 3.16
CA MET A 101 9.20 14.62 2.20
C MET A 101 9.72 16.03 1.87
N LYS A 102 9.03 17.08 2.33
CA LYS A 102 9.35 18.50 2.07
C LYS A 102 9.38 18.84 0.57
N ILE A 103 8.43 18.29 -0.18
CA ILE A 103 8.24 18.50 -1.64
C ILE A 103 6.94 19.23 -1.96
#